data_AF-J2RLD5-F1
#
_entry.id   AF-J2RLD5-F1
#
_cell.length_a   1.000
_cell.length_b   1.000
_cell.length_c   1.000
_cell.angle_alpha   90.00
_cell.angle_beta   90.00
_cell.angle_gamma   90.00
#
_symmetry.space_group_name_H-M   'P 1'
#
loop_
_entity.id
_entity.type
_entity.pdbx_description
1 polymer ?
#
loop_
_entity_poly.entity_id
_entity_poly.type
_entity_poly.pdbx_seq_one_letter_code
_entity_poly.pdbx_strand_id
1 'polypeptide(L)'
;MSTAASQPRSEAFRRIVVIGAAGSGKSAVGVALAARLSATYLDGDDLHPSENFAKMSRGEPLADEDREPWLTLVGQRFAAPDDILIVGCSALKRRYRDHIRAQAHGLSSSSTSPADKS
;
A
#
# COMPACT_ATOMS: atom_id res chain seq x y z
N MET A 1 10.82 -28.34 32.75
CA MET A 1 10.12 -28.26 31.45
C MET A 1 9.51 -26.87 31.36
N SER A 2 10.12 -25.99 30.57
CA SER A 2 9.68 -24.59 30.42
C SER A 2 8.89 -24.48 29.13
N THR A 3 7.58 -24.25 29.24
CA THR A 3 6.75 -23.87 28.10
C THR A 3 7.12 -22.46 27.72
N ALA A 4 7.81 -22.30 26.58
CA ALA A 4 7.96 -21.00 25.97
C ALA A 4 6.55 -20.47 25.63
N ALA A 5 6.08 -19.49 26.39
CA ALA A 5 4.89 -18.74 26.04
C ALA A 5 5.13 -18.20 24.61
N SER A 6 4.26 -18.57 23.66
CA SER A 6 4.27 -17.97 22.34
C SER A 6 4.15 -16.48 22.56
N GLN A 7 5.22 -15.73 22.28
CA GLN A 7 5.11 -14.28 22.17
C GLN A 7 3.92 -14.00 21.24
N PRO A 8 3.01 -13.09 21.61
CA PRO A 8 2.00 -12.66 20.65
C PRO A 8 2.77 -12.27 19.39
N ARG A 9 2.47 -12.92 18.26
CA ARG A 9 2.91 -12.42 16.95
C ARG A 9 2.59 -10.95 17.01
N SER A 10 3.62 -10.12 16.87
CA SER A 10 3.52 -8.68 17.15
C SER A 10 2.17 -8.15 16.69
N GLU A 11 1.63 -7.17 17.41
CA GLU A 11 0.55 -6.32 16.91
C GLU A 11 1.04 -5.51 15.69
N ALA A 12 1.57 -6.21 14.68
CA ALA A 12 1.95 -5.70 13.40
C ALA A 12 0.64 -5.30 12.75
N PHE A 13 0.42 -3.99 12.73
CA PHE A 13 -0.57 -3.33 11.88
C PHE A 13 -0.69 -4.12 10.57
N ARG A 14 -1.83 -4.79 10.38
CA ARG A 14 -2.04 -5.60 9.20
C ARG A 14 -2.30 -4.65 8.03
N ARG A 15 -1.35 -4.60 7.11
CA ARG A 15 -1.41 -3.82 5.87
C ARG A 15 -1.83 -4.75 4.75
N ILE A 16 -2.98 -4.50 4.12
CA ILE A 16 -3.55 -5.37 3.08
C ILE A 16 -3.78 -4.57 1.81
N VAL A 17 -3.35 -5.10 0.66
CA VAL A 17 -3.70 -4.56 -0.66
C VAL A 17 -4.56 -5.58 -1.40
N VAL A 18 -5.77 -5.18 -1.80
CA VAL A 18 -6.65 -5.97 -2.67
C VAL A 18 -6.38 -5.57 -4.11
N ILE A 19 -5.84 -6.49 -4.91
CA ILE A 19 -5.31 -6.20 -6.26
C ILE A 19 -6.23 -6.76 -7.34
N GLY A 20 -6.44 -5.99 -8.40
CA GLY A 20 -7.25 -6.40 -9.55
C GLY A 20 -7.57 -5.25 -10.51
N ALA A 21 -7.95 -5.59 -11.74
CA ALA A 21 -8.36 -4.62 -12.76
C ALA A 21 -9.64 -3.84 -12.35
N ALA A 22 -9.97 -2.77 -13.07
CA ALA A 22 -11.26 -2.09 -12.90
C ALA A 22 -12.42 -3.10 -13.08
N GLY A 23 -13.45 -3.03 -12.23
CA GLY A 23 -14.59 -3.96 -12.26
C GLY A 23 -14.34 -5.34 -11.65
N SER A 24 -13.14 -5.68 -11.18
CA SER A 24 -12.85 -7.01 -10.61
C SER A 24 -13.39 -7.24 -9.19
N GLY A 25 -14.17 -6.31 -8.63
CA GLY A 25 -14.77 -6.43 -7.30
C GLY A 25 -13.85 -6.08 -6.10
N LYS A 26 -12.72 -5.39 -6.31
CA LYS A 26 -11.78 -4.98 -5.22
C LYS A 26 -12.50 -4.28 -4.07
N SER A 27 -13.34 -3.29 -4.36
CA SER A 27 -14.03 -2.49 -3.35
C SER A 27 -15.07 -3.33 -2.58
N ALA A 28 -15.79 -4.23 -3.27
CA ALA A 28 -16.72 -5.15 -2.60
C ALA A 28 -15.99 -6.09 -1.63
N VAL A 29 -14.89 -6.71 -2.06
CA VAL A 29 -14.07 -7.58 -1.20
C VAL A 29 -13.41 -6.79 -0.06
N GLY A 30 -12.86 -5.62 -0.36
CA GLY A 30 -12.18 -4.77 0.60
C GLY A 30 -13.09 -4.29 1.73
N VAL A 31 -14.29 -3.80 1.40
CA VAL A 31 -15.31 -3.40 2.38
C VAL A 31 -15.78 -4.60 3.22
N ALA A 32 -16.05 -5.74 2.57
CA ALA A 32 -16.50 -6.94 3.27
C ALA A 32 -15.42 -7.54 4.19
N LEU A 33 -14.15 -7.40 3.83
CA LEU A 33 -13.01 -7.80 4.65
C LEU A 33 -12.79 -6.82 5.80
N ALA A 34 -12.93 -5.52 5.54
CA ALA A 34 -12.81 -4.48 6.55
C ALA A 34 -13.82 -4.66 7.69
N ALA A 35 -15.09 -4.92 7.35
CA ALA A 35 -16.13 -5.19 8.33
C ALA A 35 -15.85 -6.42 9.22
N ARG A 36 -15.17 -7.44 8.67
CA ARG A 36 -14.84 -8.68 9.42
C ARG A 36 -13.62 -8.54 10.31
N LEU A 37 -12.71 -7.64 9.97
CA LEU A 37 -11.45 -7.44 10.67
C LEU A 37 -11.46 -6.21 11.58
N SER A 38 -12.59 -5.48 11.67
CA SER A 38 -12.66 -4.15 12.28
C SER A 38 -11.59 -3.21 11.71
N ALA A 39 -11.39 -3.27 10.40
CA ALA A 39 -10.34 -2.52 9.70
C ALA A 39 -10.92 -1.31 8.95
N THR A 40 -10.04 -0.42 8.51
CA THR A 40 -10.38 0.66 7.57
C THR A 40 -10.18 0.20 6.13
N TYR A 41 -11.18 0.45 5.27
CA TYR A 41 -11.03 0.34 3.82
C TYR A 41 -10.79 1.71 3.20
N LEU A 42 -9.84 1.78 2.26
CA LEU A 42 -9.56 2.95 1.44
C LEU A 42 -9.58 2.51 -0.04
N ASP A 43 -10.30 3.25 -0.89
CA ASP A 43 -10.17 3.06 -2.32
C ASP A 43 -8.89 3.77 -2.80
N GLY A 44 -7.97 3.02 -3.39
CA GLY A 44 -6.69 3.56 -3.85
C GLY A 44 -6.86 4.54 -5.00
N ASP A 45 -7.96 4.44 -5.76
CA ASP A 45 -8.24 5.35 -6.87
C ASP A 45 -8.49 6.80 -6.38
N ASP A 46 -8.95 6.98 -5.13
CA ASP A 46 -9.15 8.29 -4.48
C ASP A 46 -7.83 9.04 -4.24
N LEU A 47 -6.69 8.35 -4.31
CA LEU A 47 -5.35 8.92 -4.10
C LEU A 47 -4.69 9.40 -5.40
N HIS A 48 -5.38 9.34 -6.54
CA HIS A 48 -4.82 9.84 -7.78
C HIS A 48 -4.59 11.36 -7.73
N PRO A 49 -3.42 11.85 -8.19
CA PRO A 49 -3.23 13.27 -8.44
C PRO A 49 -4.26 13.80 -9.45
N SER A 50 -4.57 15.09 -9.35
CA SER A 50 -5.55 15.75 -10.22
C SER A 50 -5.23 15.60 -11.72
N GLU A 51 -3.94 15.55 -12.05
CA GLU A 51 -3.39 15.36 -13.39
C GLU A 51 -3.77 14.00 -13.96
N ASN A 52 -3.76 12.96 -13.13
CA ASN A 52 -4.16 11.60 -13.53
C ASN A 52 -5.66 11.53 -13.78
N PHE A 53 -6.46 12.15 -12.90
CA PHE A 53 -7.90 12.27 -13.12
C PHE A 53 -8.20 12.99 -14.43
N ALA A 54 -7.49 14.09 -14.72
CA ALA A 54 -7.67 14.84 -15.97
C ALA A 54 -7.30 14.02 -17.22
N LYS A 55 -6.23 13.20 -17.18
CA LYS A 55 -5.89 12.28 -18.27
C LYS A 55 -6.95 11.21 -18.47
N MET A 56 -7.34 10.53 -17.38
CA MET A 56 -8.33 9.46 -17.45
C MET A 56 -9.72 9.96 -17.87
N SER A 57 -10.13 11.19 -17.49
CA SER A 57 -11.41 11.77 -17.91
C SER A 57 -11.45 12.09 -19.40
N ARG A 58 -10.30 12.27 -20.05
CA ARG A 58 -10.16 12.37 -21.51
C ARG A 58 -10.01 11.01 -22.21
N GLY A 59 -10.05 9.91 -21.46
CA GLY A 59 -9.80 8.56 -21.98
C GLY A 59 -8.33 8.29 -22.31
N GLU A 60 -7.41 9.14 -21.86
CA GLU A 60 -5.98 8.95 -22.08
C GLU A 60 -5.44 7.92 -21.06
N PRO A 61 -4.73 6.88 -21.52
CA PRO A 61 -4.13 5.92 -20.62
C PRO A 61 -2.97 6.57 -19.85
N LEU A 62 -2.90 6.32 -18.53
CA LEU A 62 -1.75 6.73 -17.74
C LEU A 62 -0.49 5.97 -18.18
N ALA A 63 0.65 6.66 -18.21
CA ALA A 63 1.97 6.06 -18.33
C ALA A 63 2.47 5.52 -16.98
N ASP A 64 3.67 4.96 -16.93
CA ASP A 64 4.22 4.45 -15.67
C ASP A 64 4.63 5.59 -14.73
N GLU A 65 5.14 6.66 -15.31
CA GLU A 65 5.59 7.89 -14.67
C GLU A 65 4.39 8.62 -14.03
N ASP A 66 3.24 8.58 -14.70
CA ASP A 66 1.98 9.11 -14.14
C ASP A 66 1.54 8.35 -12.89
N ARG A 67 1.84 7.05 -12.82
CA ARG A 67 1.41 6.19 -11.71
C ARG A 67 2.35 6.29 -10.50
N GLU A 68 3.59 6.70 -10.68
CA GLU A 68 4.57 6.75 -9.58
C GLU A 68 4.11 7.63 -8.40
N PRO A 69 3.65 8.89 -8.59
CA PRO A 69 3.18 9.72 -7.48
C PRO A 69 1.98 9.09 -6.75
N TRP A 70 1.05 8.51 -7.51
CA TRP A 70 -0.10 7.80 -6.95
C TRP A 70 0.31 6.58 -6.10
N LEU A 71 1.23 5.76 -6.59
CA LEU A 71 1.75 4.60 -5.86
C LEU A 71 2.52 5.03 -4.60
N THR A 72 3.19 6.18 -4.65
CA THR A 72 3.83 6.78 -3.47
C THR A 72 2.80 7.11 -2.40
N LEU A 73 1.73 7.80 -2.77
CA LEU A 73 0.65 8.15 -1.85
C LEU A 73 0.01 6.91 -1.23
N VAL A 74 -0.28 5.86 -2.03
CA VAL A 74 -0.79 4.58 -1.53
C VAL A 74 0.16 3.97 -0.49
N GLY A 75 1.45 3.92 -0.78
CA GLY A 75 2.43 3.36 0.15
C GLY A 75 2.59 4.17 1.43
N GLN A 76 2.53 5.50 1.35
CA GLN A 76 2.57 6.39 2.53
C GLN A 76 1.39 6.15 3.48
N ARG A 77 0.18 5.80 2.97
CA ARG A 77 -0.95 5.42 3.83
C ARG A 77 -0.65 4.19 4.70
N PHE A 78 0.27 3.32 4.26
CA PHE A 78 0.69 2.15 5.02
C PHE A 78 1.88 2.39 5.96
N ALA A 79 2.56 3.54 5.89
CA ALA A 79 3.75 3.80 6.70
C ALA A 79 3.44 3.82 8.20
N ALA A 80 2.34 4.48 8.59
CA ALA A 80 1.89 4.59 9.97
C ALA A 80 0.35 4.55 10.04
N PRO A 81 -0.28 3.39 9.84
CA PRO A 81 -1.72 3.27 9.95
C PRO A 81 -2.11 3.18 11.42
N ASP A 82 -3.19 3.85 11.81
CA ASP A 82 -3.70 3.82 13.20
C ASP A 82 -4.34 2.47 13.56
N ASP A 83 -4.75 1.69 12.55
CA ASP A 83 -5.39 0.37 12.67
C ASP A 83 -5.04 -0.51 11.45
N ILE A 84 -5.65 -1.69 11.33
CA ILE A 84 -5.63 -2.51 10.11
C ILE A 84 -6.13 -1.65 8.93
N LEU A 85 -5.30 -1.53 7.90
CA LEU A 85 -5.61 -0.79 6.68
C LEU A 85 -5.69 -1.73 5.49
N ILE A 86 -6.78 -1.62 4.76
CA ILE A 86 -7.04 -2.35 3.51
C ILE A 86 -7.18 -1.34 2.39
N VAL A 87 -6.34 -1.43 1.36
CA VAL A 87 -6.41 -0.56 0.18
C VAL A 87 -6.79 -1.38 -1.05
N GLY A 88 -7.85 -0.99 -1.75
CA GLY A 88 -8.14 -1.47 -3.10
C GLY A 88 -7.22 -0.77 -4.09
N CYS A 89 -6.40 -1.48 -4.85
CA CYS A 89 -5.45 -0.84 -5.77
C CYS A 89 -5.22 -1.69 -7.01
N SER A 90 -5.15 -1.07 -8.20
CA SER A 90 -4.93 -1.85 -9.42
C SER A 90 -3.56 -2.53 -9.44
N ALA A 91 -2.47 -1.89 -9.00
CA ALA A 91 -1.12 -2.44 -8.71
C ALA A 91 -0.69 -3.74 -9.48
N LEU A 92 -1.03 -3.83 -10.77
CA LEU A 92 -0.96 -5.09 -11.53
C LEU A 92 0.49 -5.52 -11.78
N LYS A 93 1.37 -4.54 -12.05
CA LYS A 93 2.79 -4.80 -12.30
C LYS A 93 3.53 -5.02 -10.98
N ARG A 94 4.50 -5.94 -10.99
CA ARG A 94 5.35 -6.23 -9.83
C ARG A 94 6.03 -4.99 -9.27
N ARG A 95 6.63 -4.16 -10.15
CA ARG A 95 7.29 -2.91 -9.76
C ARG A 95 6.39 -1.95 -8.99
N TYR A 96 5.07 -1.93 -9.27
CA TYR A 96 4.14 -1.06 -8.54
C TYR A 96 3.96 -1.53 -7.10
N ARG A 97 3.85 -2.85 -6.90
CA ARG A 97 3.78 -3.45 -5.56
C ARG A 97 5.07 -3.24 -4.77
N ASP A 98 6.21 -3.36 -5.44
CA ASP A 98 7.51 -3.13 -4.82
C ASP A 98 7.68 -1.66 -4.42
N HIS A 99 7.22 -0.72 -5.25
CA HIS A 99 7.17 0.71 -4.92
C HIS A 99 6.30 1.00 -3.69
N ILE A 100 5.06 0.47 -3.65
CA ILE A 100 4.17 0.62 -2.49
C ILE A 100 4.84 0.08 -1.22
N ARG A 101 5.48 -1.10 -1.29
CA ARG A 101 6.20 -1.69 -0.14
C ARG A 101 7.34 -0.79 0.33
N ALA A 102 8.14 -0.26 -0.58
CA ALA A 102 9.26 0.62 -0.23
C ALA A 102 8.80 1.85 0.56
N GLN A 103 7.68 2.46 0.16
CA GLN A 103 7.12 3.61 0.89
C GLN A 103 6.43 3.20 2.20
N ALA A 104 5.80 2.01 2.25
CA ALA A 104 5.12 1.49 3.44
C ALA A 104 6.06 1.11 4.59
N HIS A 105 7.32 0.79 4.30
CA HIS A 105 8.33 0.50 5.32
C HIS A 105 9.03 1.78 5.83
N GLY A 106 8.63 2.94 5.32
CA GLY A 106 9.47 4.12 5.32
C GLY A 106 10.71 3.85 4.47
N LEU A 107 11.28 4.89 3.85
CA LEU A 107 12.67 4.81 3.49
C LEU A 107 13.44 4.58 4.80
N SER A 108 13.78 3.33 5.12
CA SER A 108 14.88 3.05 6.02
C SER A 108 16.14 3.49 5.28
N SER A 109 16.35 4.81 5.17
CA SER A 109 17.67 5.33 4.87
C SER A 109 18.55 4.84 6.00
N SER A 110 19.32 3.81 5.67
CA SER A 110 20.42 3.28 6.45
C SER A 110 21.17 4.43 7.12
N SER A 111 21.41 4.29 8.42
CA SER A 111 22.60 4.83 9.04
C SER A 111 23.80 4.49 8.15
N THR A 112 24.35 5.46 7.43
CA THR A 112 25.70 5.35 6.89
C THR A 112 26.64 5.33 8.09
N SER A 113 27.10 4.14 8.47
CA SER A 113 28.22 4.01 9.40
C SER A 113 29.50 4.47 8.68
N PRO A 114 30.28 5.42 9.22
CA PRO A 114 31.56 5.81 8.66
C PRO A 114 32.61 4.77 9.03
N ALA A 115 32.61 3.62 8.36
CA ALA A 115 33.62 2.57 8.58
C ALA A 115 34.12 1.87 7.31
N ASP A 116 33.80 2.39 6.11
CA ASP A 116 34.31 1.81 4.86
C ASP A 116 34.92 2.88 3.93
N LYS A 117 35.91 3.59 4.48
CA LYS A 117 36.96 4.25 3.69
C LYS A 117 38.29 3.80 4.24
N SER A 118 38.82 2.72 3.67
CA SER A 118 40.27 2.46 3.64
C SER A 118 40.74 2.61 2.20
#